data_AF-A0A947Q1W5-F1
#
_entry.id   AF-A0A947Q1W5-F1
#
_cell.length_a   1.000
_cell.length_b   1.000
_cell.length_c   1.000
_cell.angle_alpha   90.00
_cell.angle_beta   90.00
_cell.angle_gamma   90.00
#
_symmetry.space_group_name_H-M   'P 1'
#
loop_
_entity.id
_entity.type
_entity.pdbx_description
1 polymer ?
#
loop_
_entity_poly.entity_id
_entity_poly.type
_entity_poly.pdbx_seq_one_letter_code
_entity_poly.pdbx_strand_id
1 'polypeptide(L)' 'MTPTGVWLLGGVSTLLGLIGLILAAGAQDATIYLFGLSLFGFGILFTFGLMRRSFDLAQEDRQ' A
#
# COMPACT_ATOMS: atom_id res chain seq x y z
N MET A 1 -2.51 11.98 -16.78
CA MET A 1 -1.87 10.67 -16.54
C MET A 1 -2.91 9.60 -16.82
N THR A 2 -2.62 8.56 -17.61
CA THR A 2 -3.65 7.58 -18.00
C THR A 2 -4.23 6.88 -16.77
N PRO A 3 -5.57 6.70 -16.68
CA PRO A 3 -6.26 6.15 -15.50
C PRO A 3 -5.77 4.74 -15.09
N THR A 4 -5.12 4.03 -16.01
CA THR A 4 -4.44 2.75 -15.78
C THR A 4 -3.30 2.85 -14.75
N GLY A 5 -2.57 3.97 -14.69
CA GLY A 5 -1.43 4.10 -13.77
C GLY A 5 -1.84 4.03 -12.30
N VAL A 6 -2.97 4.63 -11.93
CA VAL A 6 -3.43 4.70 -10.54
C VAL A 6 -3.93 3.33 -10.05
N TRP A 7 -4.66 2.60 -10.92
CA TRP A 7 -5.07 1.22 -10.64
C TRP A 7 -3.88 0.28 -10.49
N LEU A 8 -2.85 0.44 -11.33
CA LEU A 8 -1.65 -0.39 -11.27
C LEU A 8 -0.83 -0.12 -10.01
N LEU A 9 -0.68 1.14 -9.61
CA LEU A 9 -0.05 1.54 -8.35
C LEU A 9 -0.85 1.07 -7.12
N GLY A 10 -2.18 1.09 -7.17
CA GLY A 10 -3.04 0.57 -6.10
C GLY A 10 -2.91 -0.95 -5.92
N GLY A 11 -2.90 -1.68 -7.04
CA GLY A 11 -2.68 -3.14 -7.05
C GLY A 11 -1.30 -3.52 -6.51
N VAL A 12 -0.24 -2.82 -6.96
CA VAL A 12 1.14 -3.05 -6.48
C VAL A 12 1.27 -2.72 -4.99
N SER A 13 0.61 -1.67 -4.49
CA SER A 13 0.63 -1.33 -3.06
C SER A 13 -0.04 -2.39 -2.19
N THR A 14 -1.17 -2.93 -2.66
CA THR A 14 -1.88 -4.01 -1.96
C THR A 14 -1.03 -5.29 -1.91
N LEU A 15 -0.35 -5.62 -3.01
CA LEU A 15 0.58 -6.75 -3.08
C LEU A 15 1.77 -6.57 -2.13
N LEU A 16 2.38 -5.39 -2.09
CA LEU A 16 3.47 -5.09 -1.16
C LEU A 16 3.02 -5.19 0.31
N GLY A 17 1.82 -4.71 0.64
CA GLY A 17 1.24 -4.86 1.98
C GLY A 17 1.05 -6.33 2.37
N LEU A 18 0.48 -7.15 1.48
CA LEU A 18 0.31 -8.59 1.71
C LEU A 18 1.64 -9.32 1.89
N ILE A 19 2.66 -8.99 1.09
CA ILE A 19 4.00 -9.57 1.23
C ILE A 19 4.60 -9.24 2.61
N GLY A 20 4.46 -8.00 3.08
CA GLY A 20 4.91 -7.61 4.43
C GLY A 20 4.19 -8.37 5.55
N LEU A 21 2.89 -8.62 5.39
CA LEU A 21 2.10 -9.39 6.35
C LEU A 21 2.50 -10.87 6.40
N ILE A 22 2.76 -11.49 5.24
CA ILE A 22 3.25 -12.87 5.16
C ILE A 22 4.64 -12.98 5.80
N LEU A 23 5.51 -11.99 5.58
CA LEU A 23 6.84 -11.96 6.18
C LEU A 23 6.78 -11.80 7.71
N ALA A 24 5.82 -11.01 8.22
CA ALA A 24 5.56 -10.89 9.64
C ALA A 24 5.02 -12.21 10.24
N ALA A 25 4.13 -12.90 9.54
CA ALA A 25 3.52 -14.15 9.99
C ALA A 25 4.52 -15.32 10.03
N GLY A 26 5.54 -15.31 9.17
CA GLY A 26 6.61 -16.32 9.13
C GLY A 26 7.78 -16.05 10.07
N ALA A 27 7.78 -14.94 10.81
CA ALA A 27 8.90 -14.53 11.66
C ALA A 27 8.97 -15.38 12.94
N GLN A 28 10.05 -16.15 13.11
CA GLN A 28 10.36 -16.80 14.39
C GLN A 28 11.08 -15.84 15.37
N ASP A 29 11.75 -14.81 14.86
CA ASP A 29 12.48 -13.81 15.65
C ASP A 29 11.69 -12.50 15.81
N ALA A 30 11.70 -11.96 17.03
CA ALA A 30 10.98 -10.73 17.39
C ALA A 30 11.35 -9.52 16.51
N THR A 31 12.59 -9.45 16.04
CA THR A 31 13.07 -8.40 15.14
C THR A 31 12.43 -8.48 13.76
N ILE A 32 12.29 -9.69 13.20
CA ILE A 32 11.68 -9.92 11.89
C ILE A 32 10.17 -9.68 11.96
N TYR A 33 9.55 -10.02 13.10
CA TYR A 33 8.14 -9.74 13.36
C TYR A 33 7.86 -8.23 13.37
N LEU A 34 8.64 -7.45 14.13
CA LEU A 34 8.54 -5.98 14.18
C LEU A 34 8.80 -5.33 12.82
N PHE A 35 9.76 -5.86 12.05
CA PHE A 35 10.06 -5.39 10.71
C PHE A 35 8.89 -5.64 9.74
N GLY A 36 8.34 -6.86 9.71
CA GLY A 36 7.19 -7.21 8.89
C GLY A 36 5.93 -6.41 9.26
N LEU A 37 5.69 -6.22 10.57
CA LEU A 37 4.56 -5.41 11.06
C LEU A 37 4.70 -3.94 10.67
N SER A 38 5.91 -3.39 10.73
CA SER A 38 6.21 -2.02 10.29
C SER A 38 6.00 -1.86 8.78
N LEU A 39 6.45 -2.84 7.99
CA LEU A 39 6.29 -2.86 6.54
C LEU A 39 4.81 -2.96 6.15
N PHE A 40 4.02 -3.77 6.86
CA PHE A 40 2.58 -3.87 6.68
C PHE A 40 1.87 -2.55 7.02
N GLY A 41 2.19 -1.94 8.16
CA GLY A 41 1.65 -0.63 8.56
C GLY A 41 2.00 0.47 7.54
N PHE A 42 3.23 0.47 7.03
CA PHE A 42 3.65 1.39 5.98
C PHE A 42 2.88 1.15 4.67
N GLY A 43 2.64 -0.11 4.30
CA GLY A 43 1.82 -0.48 3.14
C GLY A 43 0.37 0.01 3.23
N ILE A 44 -0.23 -0.03 4.42
CA ILE A 44 -1.56 0.54 4.67
C ILE A 44 -1.54 2.06 4.48
N LEU A 45 -0.60 2.76 5.10
CA LEU A 45 -0.48 4.22 4.98
C LEU A 45 -0.23 4.65 3.54
N PHE A 46 0.63 3.93 2.83
CA PHE A 46 0.92 4.18 1.42
C PHE A 46 -0.32 3.97 0.53
N THR A 47 -1.08 2.89 0.76
CA THR A 47 -2.34 2.63 0.06
C THR A 47 -3.37 3.73 0.33
N PHE A 48 -3.50 4.19 1.58
CA PHE A 48 -4.40 5.29 1.95
C PHE A 48 -3.99 6.61 1.29
N GLY A 49 -2.69 6.92 1.23
CA GLY A 49 -2.16 8.09 0.53
C GLY A 49 -2.43 8.05 -0.97
N LEU A 50 -2.30 6.86 -1.57
CA LEU A 50 -2.60 6.65 -2.98
C LEU A 50 -4.09 6.80 -3.29
N MET A 51 -4.94 6.28 -2.39
CA MET A 51 -6.39 6.44 -2.50
C MET A 51 -6.80 7.90 -2.42
N ARG A 52 -6.25 8.67 -1.48
CA ARG A 52 -6.49 10.11 -1.36
C ARG A 52 -6.08 10.87 -2.63
N ARG A 53 -4.90 10.58 -3.18
CA ARG A 53 -4.43 11.16 -4.44
C ARG A 53 -5.34 10.79 -5.63
N SER A 54 -5.87 9.56 -5.64
CA SER A 54 -6.81 9.12 -6.66
C SER A 54 -8.15 9.85 -6.56
N PHE A 55 -8.60 10.17 -5.34
CA PHE A 55 -9.79 11.00 -5.11
C PHE A 55 -9.56 12.45 -5.52
N ASP A 56 -8.41 13.03 -5.21
CA ASP A 56 -8.06 14.39 -5.62
C ASP A 56 -8.07 14.50 -7.17
N LEU A 57 -7.48 13.53 -7.87
CA LEU A 57 -7.50 13.47 -9.34
C LEU A 57 -8.92 13.27 -9.91
N ALA A 58 -9.78 12.50 -9.24
CA ALA A 58 -11.17 12.31 -9.65
C ALA A 58 -12.05 13.54 -9.38
N GLN A 59 -11.63 14.43 -8.48
CA GLN A 59 -12.29 15.70 -8.21
C GLN A 59 -11.84 16.78 -9.21
N GLU A 60 -10.58 16.77 -9.64
CA GLU A 60 -10.05 17.64 -10.69
C GLU A 60 -10.76 17.43 -12.04
N ASP A 61 -11.11 16.18 -12.38
CA ASP A 61 -11.78 15.83 -13.66
C ASP A 61 -13.27 16.25 -13.73
N ARG A 62 -13.83 16.78 -12.62
CA ARG A 62 -15.23 17.27 -12.55
C ARG A 62 -15.35 18.80 -12.58
N GLN A 63 -14.25 19.55 -12.68
CA GLN A 63 -14.26 21.01 -12.86
C GLN A 63 -13.96 21.38 -14.32
#